data_AF-A0A4P6P621-F1
#
_entry.id   AF-A0A4P6P621-F1
#
_cell.length_a   1.000
_cell.length_b   1.000
_cell.length_c   1.000
_cell.angle_alpha   90.00
_cell.angle_beta   90.00
_cell.angle_gamma   90.00
#
_symmetry.space_group_name_H-M   'P 1'
#
loop_
_entity.id
_entity.type
_entity.pdbx_description
1 polymer ?
#
loop_
_entity_poly.entity_id
_entity_poly.type
_entity_poly.pdbx_seq_one_letter_code
_entity_poly.pdbx_strand_id
1 'polypeptide(L)'
;MNIWKRIAASIAMLALGILAVLAFLFFLLSANVCENQVFAEQLSPNKTYKAVLFQRDCGATTGFSSQVSLLNADSTLANESGNIMVVDGHPDNNAITLTWSSNDELVISQARFSRQYKAEQTWGSFNKISIRYITASNSN
;
A
#
# COMPACT_ATOMS: atom_id res chain seq x y z
N MET A 1 54.78 18.73 -3.69
CA MET A 1 53.81 17.89 -4.42
C MET A 1 53.54 18.52 -5.78
N ASN A 2 53.70 17.76 -6.88
CA ASN A 2 53.64 18.31 -8.24
C ASN A 2 52.24 18.87 -8.54
N ILE A 3 52.17 20.00 -9.25
CA ILE A 3 50.92 20.71 -9.60
C ILE A 3 49.86 19.78 -10.22
N TRP A 4 50.28 18.83 -11.07
CA TRP A 4 49.41 17.80 -11.67
C TRP A 4 48.71 16.90 -10.64
N LYS A 5 49.38 16.55 -9.53
CA LYS A 5 48.78 15.74 -8.46
C LYS A 5 47.68 16.51 -7.72
N ARG A 6 47.83 17.83 -7.58
CA ARG A 6 46.82 18.71 -6.96
C ARG A 6 45.58 18.83 -7.86
N ILE A 7 45.78 19.01 -9.17
CA ILE A 7 44.69 19.09 -10.16
C ILE A 7 43.90 17.77 -10.20
N ALA A 8 44.59 16.63 -10.27
CA ALA A 8 43.94 15.32 -10.26
C ALA A 8 43.14 15.07 -8.97
N ALA A 9 43.68 15.44 -7.82
CA ALA A 9 42.98 15.32 -6.53
C ALA A 9 41.72 16.21 -6.46
N SER A 10 41.78 17.43 -6.99
CA SER A 10 40.62 18.32 -7.06
C SER A 10 39.53 17.77 -7.97
N ILE A 11 39.87 17.24 -9.15
CA ILE A 11 38.90 16.62 -10.07
C ILE A 11 38.25 15.41 -9.42
N ALA A 12 39.03 14.55 -8.74
CA ALA A 12 38.51 13.38 -8.05
C ALA A 12 37.54 13.76 -6.92
N MET A 13 37.85 14.77 -6.11
CA MET A 13 36.93 15.28 -5.09
C MET A 13 35.65 15.85 -5.69
N LEU A 14 35.75 16.57 -6.80
CA LEU A 14 34.59 17.14 -7.49
C LEU A 14 33.68 16.04 -8.06
N ALA A 15 34.28 15.03 -8.70
CA ALA A 15 33.55 13.88 -9.23
C ALA A 15 32.86 13.08 -8.11
N LEU A 16 33.54 12.86 -6.98
CA LEU A 16 32.97 12.17 -5.82
C LEU A 16 31.80 12.97 -5.21
N GLY A 17 31.94 14.30 -5.12
CA GLY A 17 30.86 15.19 -4.69
C GLY A 17 29.64 15.12 -5.61
N ILE A 18 29.86 15.12 -6.93
CA ILE A 18 28.78 14.97 -7.93
C ILE A 18 28.10 13.61 -7.77
N LEU A 19 28.85 12.52 -7.63
CA LEU A 19 28.29 11.18 -7.41
C LEU A 19 27.45 11.09 -6.14
N ALA A 20 27.91 11.70 -5.05
CA ALA A 20 27.16 11.74 -3.80
C ALA A 20 25.85 12.54 -3.94
N VAL A 21 25.87 13.67 -4.64
CA VAL A 21 24.67 14.47 -4.93
C VAL A 21 23.69 13.69 -5.81
N LEU A 22 24.17 13.02 -6.85
CA LEU A 22 23.33 12.19 -7.72
C LEU A 22 22.70 11.02 -6.97
N ALA A 23 23.47 10.34 -6.12
CA ALA A 23 22.94 9.26 -5.27
C ALA A 23 21.89 9.77 -4.27
N PHE A 24 22.12 10.95 -3.67
CA PHE A 24 21.16 11.58 -2.76
C PHE A 24 19.88 12.01 -3.49
N LEU A 25 19.99 12.62 -4.67
CA LEU A 25 18.84 12.98 -5.50
C LEU A 25 18.05 11.74 -5.93
N PHE A 26 18.72 10.67 -6.33
CA PHE A 26 18.09 9.39 -6.66
C PHE A 26 17.34 8.82 -5.46
N PHE A 27 17.92 8.87 -4.26
CA PHE A 27 17.27 8.43 -3.04
C PHE A 27 16.01 9.25 -2.73
N LEU A 28 16.08 10.58 -2.84
CA LEU A 28 14.92 11.47 -2.64
C LEU A 28 13.81 11.22 -3.67
N LEU A 29 14.16 10.95 -4.93
CA LEU A 29 13.21 10.60 -5.98
C LEU A 29 12.58 9.22 -5.74
N SER A 30 13.36 8.27 -5.20
CA SER A 30 12.89 6.91 -4.93
C SER A 30 11.96 6.79 -3.72
N ALA A 31 11.91 7.78 -2.82
CA ALA A 31 11.09 7.72 -1.61
C ALA A 31 9.56 7.74 -1.88
N ASN A 32 9.13 8.11 -3.10
CA ASN A 32 7.72 8.20 -3.50
C ASN A 32 7.30 7.19 -4.57
N VAL A 33 8.08 6.14 -4.83
CA VAL A 33 7.77 5.16 -5.90
C VAL A 33 6.69 4.15 -5.53
N CYS A 34 5.93 4.41 -4.46
CA CYS A 34 4.79 3.57 -4.15
C CYS A 34 3.65 3.85 -5.12
N GLU A 35 3.01 2.79 -5.59
CA GLU A 35 1.83 2.86 -6.44
C GLU A 35 0.73 1.97 -5.86
N ASN A 36 -0.50 2.48 -5.89
CA ASN A 36 -1.70 1.75 -5.53
C ASN A 36 -2.48 1.38 -6.80
N GLN A 37 -2.64 0.09 -7.04
CA GLN A 37 -3.47 -0.43 -8.15
C GLN A 37 -4.76 -1.02 -7.60
N VAL A 38 -5.90 -0.46 -7.97
CA VAL A 38 -7.23 -0.92 -7.53
C VAL A 38 -7.59 -2.24 -8.21
N PHE A 39 -8.05 -3.21 -7.41
CA PHE A 39 -8.53 -4.52 -7.86
C PHE A 39 -10.05 -4.65 -7.74
N ALA A 40 -10.63 -4.13 -6.66
CA ALA A 40 -12.07 -4.15 -6.46
C ALA A 40 -12.56 -2.96 -5.64
N GLU A 41 -13.75 -2.47 -5.96
CA GLU A 41 -14.50 -1.51 -5.15
C GLU A 41 -15.88 -2.07 -4.84
N GLN A 42 -16.34 -1.89 -3.60
CA GLN A 42 -17.69 -2.31 -3.17
C GLN A 42 -18.34 -1.20 -2.37
N LEU A 43 -19.45 -0.67 -2.90
CA LEU A 43 -20.28 0.32 -2.22
C LEU A 43 -21.09 -0.35 -1.10
N SER A 44 -21.25 0.36 0.02
CA SER A 44 -22.21 -0.03 1.05
C SER A 44 -23.64 -0.02 0.48
N PRO A 45 -24.60 -0.76 1.06
CA PRO A 45 -25.96 -0.84 0.52
C PRO A 45 -26.66 0.53 0.42
N ASN A 46 -26.42 1.41 1.38
CA ASN A 46 -26.88 2.82 1.36
C ASN A 46 -26.01 3.76 0.52
N LYS A 47 -24.91 3.28 -0.07
CA LYS A 47 -23.96 4.03 -0.91
C LYS A 47 -23.27 5.20 -0.21
N THR A 48 -23.18 5.18 1.12
CA THR A 48 -22.45 6.21 1.89
C THR A 48 -20.95 5.95 1.90
N TYR A 49 -20.54 4.67 1.89
CA TYR A 49 -19.15 4.26 1.98
C TYR A 49 -18.79 3.34 0.83
N LYS A 50 -17.48 3.23 0.57
CA LYS A 50 -16.93 2.16 -0.27
C LYS A 50 -15.70 1.54 0.37
N ALA A 51 -15.61 0.22 0.21
CA ALA A 51 -14.42 -0.54 0.50
C ALA A 51 -13.64 -0.75 -0.79
N VAL A 52 -12.33 -0.49 -0.76
CA VAL A 52 -11.44 -0.59 -1.92
C VAL A 52 -10.34 -1.60 -1.60
N LEU A 53 -10.26 -2.68 -2.38
CA LEU A 53 -9.14 -3.62 -2.39
C LEU A 53 -8.14 -3.16 -3.45
N PHE A 54 -6.89 -3.03 -3.06
CA PHE A 54 -5.81 -2.62 -3.95
C PHE A 54 -4.51 -3.35 -3.64
N GLN A 55 -3.67 -3.49 -4.66
CA GLN A 55 -2.27 -3.79 -4.47
C GLN A 55 -1.53 -2.50 -4.15
N ARG A 56 -0.62 -2.55 -3.18
CA ARG A 56 0.43 -1.54 -3.03
C ARG A 56 1.80 -2.14 -3.34
N ASP A 57 2.49 -1.52 -4.28
CA ASP A 57 3.88 -1.83 -4.67
C ASP A 57 4.75 -0.59 -4.40
N CYS A 58 5.86 -0.75 -3.68
CA CYS A 58 6.82 0.32 -3.41
C CYS A 58 8.20 0.03 -4.04
N GLY A 59 8.24 -0.87 -5.02
CA GLY A 59 9.42 -1.19 -5.82
C GLY A 59 10.17 -2.44 -5.36
N ALA A 60 11.28 -2.73 -6.06
CA ALA A 60 11.96 -4.02 -6.05
C ALA A 60 12.37 -4.58 -4.67
N THR A 61 12.62 -3.72 -3.69
CA THR A 61 13.06 -4.13 -2.35
C THR A 61 11.90 -4.34 -1.37
N THR A 62 10.68 -3.97 -1.74
CA THR A 62 9.46 -4.15 -0.94
C THR A 62 8.53 -5.10 -1.69
N GLY A 63 8.20 -6.25 -1.10
CA GLY A 63 7.22 -7.16 -1.69
C GLY A 63 5.85 -6.51 -1.86
N PHE A 64 5.05 -7.04 -2.80
CA PHE A 64 3.67 -6.63 -2.98
C PHE A 64 2.85 -6.87 -1.71
N SER A 65 1.87 -5.99 -1.48
CA SER A 65 0.90 -6.17 -0.41
C SER A 65 -0.52 -5.95 -0.92
N SER A 66 -1.45 -6.74 -0.39
CA SER A 66 -2.88 -6.57 -0.61
C SER A 66 -3.41 -5.72 0.54
N GLN A 67 -4.07 -4.63 0.20
CA GLN A 67 -4.52 -3.65 1.18
C GLN A 67 -5.97 -3.30 0.95
N VAL A 68 -6.67 -3.00 2.03
CA VAL A 68 -8.05 -2.54 1.98
C VAL A 68 -8.16 -1.21 2.70
N SER A 69 -8.81 -0.27 2.01
CA SER A 69 -9.22 1.01 2.59
C SER A 69 -10.73 1.17 2.57
N LEU A 70 -11.27 1.73 3.64
CA LEU A 70 -12.65 2.20 3.72
C LEU A 70 -12.68 3.72 3.55
N LEU A 71 -13.57 4.21 2.69
CA LEU A 71 -13.66 5.62 2.29
C LEU A 71 -15.14 6.04 2.20
N ASN A 72 -15.39 7.36 2.20
CA ASN A 72 -16.70 7.85 1.72
C ASN A 72 -16.88 7.45 0.24
N ALA A 73 -18.11 7.20 -0.18
CA ALA A 73 -18.40 6.67 -1.51
C ALA A 73 -17.83 7.53 -2.66
N ASP A 74 -17.88 8.85 -2.52
CA ASP A 74 -17.41 9.80 -3.54
C ASP A 74 -15.90 10.11 -3.47
N SER A 75 -15.19 9.56 -2.47
CA SER A 75 -13.75 9.81 -2.30
C SER A 75 -12.92 8.91 -3.23
N THR A 76 -11.83 9.46 -3.75
CA THR A 76 -10.82 8.70 -4.50
C THR A 76 -9.82 8.06 -3.55
N LEU A 77 -9.33 6.86 -3.88
CA LEU A 77 -8.24 6.23 -3.14
C LEU A 77 -6.97 7.11 -3.27
N ALA A 78 -6.45 7.58 -2.14
CA ALA A 78 -5.16 8.26 -2.08
C ALA A 78 -4.02 7.25 -2.31
N ASN A 79 -2.87 7.72 -2.79
CA ASN A 79 -1.67 6.89 -2.93
C ASN A 79 -0.95 6.64 -1.59
N GLU A 80 -1.70 6.12 -0.62
CA GLU A 80 -1.27 5.87 0.75
C GLU A 80 -1.50 4.41 1.15
N SER A 81 -0.99 4.04 2.32
CA SER A 81 -1.24 2.71 2.90
C SER A 81 -2.70 2.52 3.30
N GLY A 82 -3.17 1.28 3.25
CA GLY A 82 -4.51 0.85 3.60
C GLY A 82 -4.88 1.18 5.03
N ASN A 83 -6.10 1.68 5.23
CA ASN A 83 -6.53 2.12 6.55
C ASN A 83 -7.12 1.00 7.42
N ILE A 84 -7.65 -0.08 6.84
CA ILE A 84 -8.31 -1.16 7.61
C ILE A 84 -7.63 -2.53 7.50
N MET A 85 -6.99 -2.84 6.38
CA MET A 85 -6.29 -4.13 6.23
C MET A 85 -5.02 -3.97 5.41
N VAL A 86 -3.94 -4.63 5.85
CA VAL A 86 -2.68 -4.74 5.11
C VAL A 86 -2.16 -6.17 5.31
N VAL A 87 -2.07 -6.93 4.23
CA VAL A 87 -1.55 -8.31 4.23
C VAL A 87 -0.51 -8.51 3.14
N ASP A 88 0.39 -9.46 3.36
CA ASP A 88 1.45 -9.82 2.43
C ASP A 88 0.89 -10.46 1.16
N GLY A 89 1.54 -10.21 0.02
CA GLY A 89 1.23 -10.83 -1.26
C GLY A 89 0.23 -10.06 -2.14
N HIS A 90 0.14 -10.50 -3.40
CA HIS A 90 -0.73 -9.94 -4.44
C HIS A 90 -2.22 -10.27 -4.18
N PRO A 91 -3.19 -9.38 -4.51
CA PRO A 91 -4.62 -9.63 -4.31
C PRO A 91 -5.11 -10.97 -4.90
N ASP A 92 -4.68 -11.31 -6.11
CA ASP A 92 -4.98 -12.59 -6.78
C ASP A 92 -4.50 -13.83 -5.99
N ASN A 93 -3.41 -13.71 -5.23
CA ASN A 93 -2.87 -14.84 -4.45
C ASN A 93 -3.66 -15.06 -3.16
N ASN A 94 -4.19 -13.98 -2.59
CA ASN A 94 -4.91 -14.00 -1.32
C ASN A 94 -6.41 -14.28 -1.49
N ALA A 95 -6.94 -14.08 -2.71
CA ALA A 95 -8.35 -14.23 -3.05
C ALA A 95 -9.26 -13.50 -2.06
N ILE A 96 -8.95 -12.22 -1.81
CA ILE A 96 -9.69 -11.36 -0.89
C ILE A 96 -11.00 -10.93 -1.57
N THR A 97 -12.12 -11.09 -0.88
CA THR A 97 -13.43 -10.58 -1.32
C THR A 97 -13.99 -9.62 -0.28
N LEU A 98 -14.64 -8.57 -0.76
CA LEU A 98 -15.29 -7.54 0.03
C LEU A 98 -16.80 -7.69 -0.11
N THR A 99 -17.52 -7.84 0.99
CA THR A 99 -18.97 -7.97 0.98
C THR A 99 -19.58 -7.18 2.13
N TRP A 100 -20.52 -6.29 1.83
CA TRP A 100 -21.29 -5.61 2.87
C TRP A 100 -22.43 -6.51 3.35
N SER A 101 -22.48 -6.83 4.64
CA SER A 101 -23.61 -7.53 5.26
C SER A 101 -24.71 -6.57 5.72
N SER A 102 -24.37 -5.32 5.97
CA SER A 102 -25.30 -4.23 6.29
C SER A 102 -24.72 -2.87 5.88
N ASN A 103 -25.39 -1.77 6.21
CA ASN A 103 -24.85 -0.42 6.00
C ASN A 103 -23.59 -0.14 6.83
N ASP A 104 -23.44 -0.83 7.96
CA ASP A 104 -22.43 -0.53 8.97
C ASP A 104 -21.53 -1.74 9.29
N GLU A 105 -21.59 -2.80 8.49
CA GLU A 105 -20.74 -3.98 8.63
C GLU A 105 -20.19 -4.43 7.27
N LEU A 106 -18.86 -4.42 7.16
CA LEU A 106 -18.10 -4.97 6.05
C LEU A 106 -17.54 -6.34 6.45
N VAL A 107 -17.78 -7.33 5.61
CA VAL A 107 -17.18 -8.65 5.71
C VAL A 107 -16.04 -8.76 4.71
N ILE A 108 -14.85 -9.10 5.20
CA ILE A 108 -13.67 -9.35 4.39
C ILE A 108 -13.37 -10.85 4.47
N SER A 109 -13.48 -11.55 3.35
CA SER A 109 -13.15 -12.97 3.28
C SER A 109 -11.82 -13.18 2.59
N GLN A 110 -11.01 -14.11 3.12
CA GLN A 110 -9.73 -14.49 2.53
C GLN A 110 -9.67 -16.01 2.38
N ALA A 111 -9.33 -16.51 1.19
CA ALA A 111 -9.26 -17.96 0.94
C ALA A 111 -7.90 -18.56 1.32
N ARG A 112 -6.83 -17.76 1.28
CA ARG A 112 -5.47 -18.18 1.63
C ARG A 112 -4.87 -17.26 2.67
N PHE A 113 -4.50 -17.80 3.82
CA PHE A 113 -3.84 -17.03 4.87
C PHE A 113 -2.50 -16.47 4.37
N SER A 114 -2.30 -15.18 4.58
CA SER A 114 -1.02 -14.51 4.35
C SER A 114 -0.64 -13.72 5.58
N ARG A 115 0.65 -13.34 5.68
CA ARG A 115 1.13 -12.59 6.83
C ARG A 115 0.39 -11.25 6.92
N GLN A 116 -0.28 -11.02 8.04
CA GLN A 116 -1.04 -9.81 8.28
C GLN A 116 -0.22 -8.77 9.02
N TYR A 117 -0.22 -7.54 8.52
CA TYR A 117 0.42 -6.38 9.12
C TYR A 117 -0.60 -5.42 9.76
N LYS A 118 -1.85 -5.38 9.25
CA LYS A 118 -2.96 -4.59 9.79
C LYS A 118 -4.32 -5.31 9.66
N ALA A 119 -5.15 -5.18 10.69
CA ALA A 119 -6.41 -5.90 10.89
C ALA A 119 -7.43 -5.12 11.74
N GLU A 120 -7.87 -3.95 11.28
CA GLU A 120 -8.80 -3.13 12.07
C GLU A 120 -10.17 -3.81 12.21
N GLN A 121 -10.70 -3.85 13.42
CA GLN A 121 -12.06 -4.39 13.64
C GLN A 121 -13.14 -3.34 13.39
N THR A 122 -12.77 -2.05 13.40
CA THR A 122 -13.72 -0.95 13.30
C THR A 122 -13.10 0.26 12.60
N TRP A 123 -13.89 1.05 11.88
CA TRP A 123 -13.46 2.28 11.22
C TRP A 123 -14.45 3.43 11.45
N GLY A 124 -13.94 4.66 11.52
CA GLY A 124 -14.74 5.87 11.73
C GLY A 124 -15.04 6.15 13.21
N SER A 125 -14.92 7.42 13.63
CA SER A 125 -15.15 7.84 15.03
C SER A 125 -16.62 8.11 15.36
N PHE A 126 -17.39 8.63 14.40
CA PHE A 126 -18.80 9.02 14.59
C PHE A 126 -19.78 8.03 13.95
N ASN A 127 -19.48 7.56 12.74
CA ASN A 127 -20.24 6.54 12.04
C ASN A 127 -19.39 5.27 11.98
N LYS A 128 -19.53 4.44 13.02
CA LYS A 128 -18.64 3.30 13.22
C LYS A 128 -19.02 2.15 12.29
N ILE A 129 -18.12 1.80 11.40
CA ILE A 129 -18.24 0.63 10.54
C ILE A 129 -17.50 -0.54 11.20
N SER A 130 -18.20 -1.66 11.37
CA SER A 130 -17.62 -2.90 11.90
C SER A 130 -17.00 -3.70 10.75
N ILE A 131 -15.86 -4.31 11.01
CA ILE A 131 -15.10 -5.08 10.01
C ILE A 131 -14.98 -6.49 10.55
N ARG A 132 -15.54 -7.45 9.80
CA ARG A 132 -15.53 -8.86 10.16
C ARG A 132 -14.68 -9.64 9.17
N TYR A 133 -13.68 -10.35 9.69
CA TYR A 133 -12.81 -11.20 8.89
C TYR A 133 -13.29 -12.64 8.95
N ILE A 134 -13.41 -13.29 7.80
CA ILE A 134 -13.74 -14.71 7.71
C ILE A 134 -12.76 -15.44 6.79
N THR A 135 -12.47 -16.69 7.10
CA THR A 135 -11.78 -17.58 6.18
C THR A 135 -12.80 -18.11 5.19
N ALA A 136 -12.57 -17.95 3.88
CA ALA A 136 -13.43 -18.60 2.90
C ALA A 136 -13.24 -20.12 3.04
N SER A 137 -14.31 -20.83 3.42
CA SER A 137 -14.29 -22.29 3.43
C SER A 137 -14.15 -22.76 1.98
N ASN A 138 -13.08 -23.49 1.66
CA ASN A 138 -13.02 -24.22 0.39
C ASN A 138 -14.21 -25.18 0.34
N SER A 139 -15.25 -24.82 -0.42
CA SER A 139 -16.26 -25.77 -0.85
C SER A 139 -15.59 -26.68 -1.89
N ASN A 140 -15.04 -27.80 -1.41
CA ASN A 140 -14.82 -28.98 -2.24
C ASN A 140 -16.13 -29.76 -2.33
#